data_AF-A0A939AJS3-F1
#
_entry.id   AF-A0A939AJS3-F1
#
_cell.length_a   1.000
_cell.length_b   1.000
_cell.length_c   1.000
_cell.angle_alpha   90.00
_cell.angle_beta   90.00
_cell.angle_gamma   90.00
#
_symmetry.space_group_name_H-M   'P 1'
#
loop_
_entity.id
_entity.type
_entity.pdbx_description
1 polymer ?
#
loop_
_entity_poly.entity_id
_entity_poly.type
_entity_poly.pdbx_seq_one_letter_code
_entity_poly.pdbx_strand_id
1 'polypeptide(L)' 'MNWHTIENKPVLDELASSQSTGLTSQQVNERTEKYGVNELIERGGRTPLQILWEQVT' A
#
# COMPACT_ATOMS: atom_id res chain seq x y z
N MET A 1 -7.71 0.66 13.14
CA MET A 1 -6.72 0.04 14.07
C MET A 1 -5.73 1.11 14.50
N ASN A 2 -5.40 1.22 15.78
CA ASN A 2 -4.44 2.19 16.33
C ASN A 2 -3.03 1.56 16.46
N TRP A 3 -2.41 1.21 15.34
CA TRP A 3 -1.09 0.54 15.33
C TRP A 3 -0.02 1.27 16.15
N HIS A 4 -0.09 2.60 16.18
CA HIS A 4 0.85 3.46 16.90
C HIS A 4 0.77 3.33 18.44
N THR A 5 -0.24 2.65 19.00
CA THR A 5 -0.36 2.43 20.44
C THR A 5 0.07 1.04 20.89
N ILE A 6 0.53 0.19 19.97
CA ILE A 6 0.90 -1.20 20.24
C ILE A 6 2.41 -1.28 20.47
N GLU A 7 2.84 -2.05 21.48
CA GLU A 7 4.26 -2.29 21.72
C GLU A 7 4.92 -3.08 20.58
N ASN A 8 6.24 -2.91 20.43
CA ASN A 8 7.00 -3.44 19.30
C ASN A 8 6.89 -4.97 19.16
N LYS A 9 6.94 -5.72 20.27
CA LYS A 9 6.96 -7.19 20.22
C LYS A 9 5.66 -7.75 19.62
N PRO A 10 4.46 -7.39 20.12
CA PRO A 10 3.21 -7.80 19.49
C PRO A 10 3.12 -7.42 18.00
N VAL A 11 3.58 -6.22 17.63
CA VAL A 11 3.58 -5.79 16.22
C VAL A 11 4.48 -6.66 15.36
N LEU A 12 5.68 -7.00 15.84
CA LEU A 12 6.62 -7.86 15.11
C LEU A 12 6.11 -9.30 14.98
N ASP A 13 5.46 -9.82 16.03
CA ASP A 13 4.84 -11.14 16.04
C ASP A 13 3.67 -11.18 15.03
N GLU A 14 2.80 -10.16 15.01
CA GLU A 14 1.68 -10.04 14.06
C GLU A 14 2.16 -9.83 12.61
N LEU A 15 3.20 -9.02 12.40
CA LEU A 15 3.82 -8.81 11.09
C LEU A 15 4.75 -9.95 10.68
N ALA A 16 4.92 -10.99 11.51
CA ALA A 16 5.83 -12.11 11.31
C ALA A 16 7.21 -11.66 10.80
N SER A 17 7.80 -10.65 11.46
CA SER A 17 9.05 -10.02 11.07
C SER A 17 10.06 -10.03 12.21
N SER A 18 11.34 -10.11 11.86
CA SER A 18 12.42 -10.01 12.84
C SER A 18 12.78 -8.56 13.11
N GLN A 19 13.01 -8.23 14.38
CA GLN A 19 13.50 -6.90 14.77
C GLN A 19 14.88 -6.58 14.19
N SER A 20 15.76 -7.58 14.08
CA SER A 20 17.16 -7.38 13.71
C SER A 20 17.42 -7.58 12.21
N THR A 21 16.65 -8.45 11.57
CA THR A 21 16.91 -8.88 10.18
C THR A 21 15.75 -8.58 9.24
N GLY A 22 14.60 -8.14 9.75
CA GLY A 22 13.41 -7.89 8.93
C GLY A 22 12.85 -9.16 8.31
N LEU A 23 12.30 -9.02 7.10
CA LEU A 23 11.76 -10.12 6.30
C LEU A 23 12.82 -10.73 5.39
N THR A 24 12.67 -12.02 5.07
CA THR A 24 13.47 -12.66 4.03
C THR A 24 13.02 -12.20 2.64
N SER A 25 13.89 -12.33 1.64
CA SER A 25 13.54 -12.00 0.25
C SER A 25 12.34 -12.80 -0.26
N GLN A 26 12.19 -14.05 0.17
CA GLN A 26 11.01 -14.87 -0.15
C GLN A 26 9.73 -14.25 0.42
N GLN A 27 9.72 -13.86 1.70
CA GLN A 27 8.57 -13.23 2.34
C GLN A 27 8.22 -11.89 1.71
N VAL A 28 9.22 -11.13 1.25
CA VAL A 28 9.00 -9.87 0.51
C VAL A 28 8.29 -10.13 -0.82
N ASN A 29 8.73 -11.13 -1.58
CA ASN A 29 8.10 -11.50 -2.85
C ASN A 29 6.66 -11.97 -2.64
N GLU A 30 6.44 -12.90 -1.70
CA GLU A 30 5.10 -13.41 -1.37
C GLU A 30 4.14 -12.28 -0.95
N ARG A 31 4.63 -11.30 -0.18
CA ARG A 31 3.83 -10.13 0.21
C ARG A 31 3.57 -9.18 -0.94
N THR A 32 4.53 -8.99 -1.83
CA THR A 32 4.37 -8.13 -3.02
C THR A 32 3.34 -8.73 -3.98
N GLU A 33 3.33 -10.06 -4.16
CA GLU A 33 2.29 -10.76 -4.91
C GLU A 33 0.91 -10.65 -4.25
N LYS A 34 0.85 -10.73 -2.91
CA LYS A 34 -0.40 -10.67 -2.16
C LYS A 34 -1.03 -9.27 -2.09
N TYR A 35 -0.23 -8.25 -1.79
CA TYR A 35 -0.71 -6.90 -1.50
C TYR A 35 -0.53 -5.93 -2.68
N GLY A 36 0.28 -6.32 -3.67
CA GLY A 36 0.69 -5.44 -4.75
C GLY A 36 1.83 -4.50 -4.35
N VAL A 37 2.20 -3.66 -5.31
CA VAL A 37 3.19 -2.59 -5.12
C VAL A 37 2.65 -1.52 -4.18
N ASN A 38 3.52 -0.99 -3.31
CA ASN A 38 3.17 0.09 -2.39
C ASN A 38 3.19 1.44 -3.10
N GLU A 39 2.25 1.63 -4.01
CA GLU A 39 2.07 2.87 -4.76
C GLU A 39 0.59 3.24 -4.84
N LEU A 40 0.34 4.55 -4.95
CA LEU A 40 -0.99 5.03 -5.24
C LEU A 40 -1.27 4.82 -6.73
N ILE A 41 -2.38 4.15 -7.03
CA ILE A 41 -2.83 3.99 -8.40
C ILE A 41 -3.38 5.34 -8.87
N GLU A 42 -2.74 5.94 -9.87
CA GLU A 42 -3.26 7.12 -10.54
C GLU A 42 -4.55 6.75 -11.28
N ARG A 43 -5.68 7.33 -10.87
CA ARG A 43 -6.98 7.05 -11.49
C ARG A 43 -7.27 7.92 -12.73
N GLY A 44 -6.28 8.69 -13.17
CA GLY A 44 -6.44 9.73 -14.17
C GLY A 44 -7.35 10.86 -13.69
N GLY A 45 -7.53 11.85 -14.56
CA GLY A 45 -8.49 12.93 -14.39
C GLY A 45 -9.46 12.99 -15.56
N ARG A 46 -10.28 14.03 -15.60
CA ARG A 46 -11.08 14.34 -16.80
C ARG A 46 -10.15 14.66 -17.95
N THR A 47 -10.40 14.07 -19.11
CA THR A 47 -9.70 14.44 -20.34
C THR A 47 -10.09 15.85 -20.78
N PRO A 48 -9.24 16.57 -21.54
CA PRO A 48 -9.60 17.90 -22.05
C PRO A 48 -10.92 17.92 -22.83
N LEU A 49 -11.21 16.85 -23.58
CA LEU A 49 -12.47 16.73 -24.33
C LEU A 49 -13.69 16.54 -23.41
N GLN A 50 -13.57 15.73 -22.35
CA GLN A 50 -14.62 15.60 -21.34
C GLN A 50 -14.90 16.94 -20.66
N ILE A 51 -13.85 17.68 -20.29
CA ILE A 51 -13.97 19.02 -19.70
C ILE A 51 -14.70 19.97 -20.65
N LEU A 52 -14.36 19.96 -21.95
CA LEU A 52 -15.02 20.81 -22.94
C LEU A 52 -16.51 20.49 -23.09
N TRP A 53 -16.86 19.20 -23.15
CA TRP A 53 -18.25 18.76 -23.31
C TRP A 53 -19.12 19.13 -22.09
N GLU A 54 -18.58 19.01 -20.87
CA GLU A 54 -19.22 19.45 -19.62
C GLU A 54 -19.53 20.96 -19.58
N GLN A 55 -18.97 21.80 -20.46
CA GLN A 55 -19.28 23.24 -20.49
C GLN A 55 -20.49 23.58 -21.37
N VAL A 56 -20.88 22.69 -22.28
CA VAL A 56 -21.93 22.93 -23.29
C VAL A 56 -23.16 22.03 -23.10
N THR A 57 -23.12 21.13 -22.11
CA THR A 57 -24.26 20.36 -21.59
C THR A 57 -24.49 20.72 -20.13
#